data_AF-A0A8S3QPA9-F1
#
_entry.id   AF-A0A8S3QPA9-F1
#
_cell.length_a   1.000
_cell.length_b   1.000
_cell.length_c   1.000
_cell.angle_alpha   90.00
_cell.angle_beta   90.00
_cell.angle_gamma   90.00
#
_symmetry.space_group_name_H-M   'P 1'
#
loop_
_entity.id
_entity.type
_entity.pdbx_description
1 polymer ?
#
loop_
_entity_poly.entity_id
_entity_poly.type
_entity_poly.pdbx_seq_one_letter_code
_entity_poly.pdbx_strand_id
1 'polypeptide(L)'
;MKKHYLHVGVFIVKKMIRKLMESKFMSKEKRVYAFQRVARVLLSINKAFWILSLPLLVVIYVFTTGHVHRETREDNTKTWLLVLCTTFVPSSHREIVYNNTRDNWKSLGSDVLPVLFLESKYTQVKRTFEDNGWVVLPVVDVMSEGFPVIKSFFSAVSRHFRSKYVGYANADILFNDDLVQTLNLMEKYRPFVEKQNEIFISGSRYDVENITTKDFSSTEKIKQIQLDHSKRHSPMGQDYFITDSYYTWDMLPPIVVGKQRIDNWILINAIEFNHTAIDSSDAITAIHQTVDLGSWTAEKWNTNLSDPKYNEHLLNDLQQDFIYFQTGNLDCLPYEFNYTVAKEVVLMKRPQVAKFCKRQHEMEYLPISFRHGIIIPLYKGNNKDKTNPNSYRAVTLTSSLGKLFDKIILNRIHKLLVDINSVMPHPLQFGFVKEHGAIPAIYTLKEAIHYYLERNSIVAILLDNEKAFDRVWQDGLLYKLNQIGIQGKLWNLMYMSYKTATAHVQHSGLLNKSSVSDRTRSRSRPYVVCLVIFRIYQ
;
A
#
# COMPACT_ATOMS: atom_id res chain seq x y z
N MET A 1 2.20 -32.88 20.20
CA MET A 1 1.76 -31.57 19.66
C MET A 1 2.21 -31.28 18.23
N LYS A 2 3.52 -31.27 17.87
CA LYS A 2 3.99 -30.90 16.51
C LYS A 2 3.38 -31.73 15.34
N LYS A 3 3.17 -33.05 15.49
CA LYS A 3 2.50 -33.89 14.47
C LYS A 3 1.01 -33.53 14.27
N HIS A 4 0.32 -33.08 15.31
CA HIS A 4 -1.12 -32.80 15.25
C HIS A 4 -1.41 -31.49 14.49
N TYR A 5 -0.61 -30.45 14.72
CA TYR A 5 -0.68 -29.20 13.94
C TYR A 5 -0.35 -29.42 12.46
N LEU A 6 0.58 -30.33 12.15
CA LEU A 6 0.93 -30.68 10.77
C LEU A 6 -0.23 -31.37 10.04
N HIS A 7 -0.90 -32.33 10.69
CA HIS A 7 -2.08 -33.01 10.13
C HIS A 7 -3.26 -32.06 9.90
N VAL A 8 -3.51 -31.14 10.82
CA VAL A 8 -4.57 -30.11 10.68
C VAL A 8 -4.25 -29.17 9.52
N GLY A 9 -2.99 -28.73 9.38
CA GLY A 9 -2.55 -27.89 8.26
C GLY A 9 -2.71 -28.58 6.90
N VAL A 10 -2.28 -29.84 6.76
CA VAL A 10 -2.44 -30.63 5.52
C VAL A 10 -3.92 -30.85 5.18
N PHE A 11 -4.78 -31.08 6.19
CA PHE A 11 -6.21 -31.26 5.99
C PHE A 11 -6.91 -29.98 5.49
N ILE A 12 -6.59 -28.83 6.09
CA ILE A 12 -7.12 -27.52 5.67
C ILE A 12 -6.72 -27.21 4.22
N VAL A 13 -5.46 -27.46 3.88
CA VAL A 13 -4.92 -27.23 2.52
C VAL A 13 -5.59 -28.13 1.49
N LYS A 14 -5.73 -29.44 1.77
CA LYS A 14 -6.44 -30.37 0.87
C LYS A 14 -7.90 -29.94 0.68
N LYS A 15 -8.56 -29.47 1.73
CA LYS A 15 -9.94 -28.97 1.65
C LYS A 15 -10.06 -27.66 0.85
N MET A 16 -9.08 -26.76 0.98
CA MET A 16 -8.99 -25.54 0.13
C MET A 16 -8.77 -25.90 -1.33
N ILE A 17 -7.79 -26.74 -1.64
CA ILE A 17 -7.51 -27.17 -3.02
C ILE A 17 -8.72 -27.86 -3.64
N ARG A 18 -9.39 -28.75 -2.89
CA ARG A 18 -10.60 -29.43 -3.35
C ARG A 18 -11.73 -28.45 -3.65
N LYS A 19 -11.97 -27.46 -2.77
CA LYS A 19 -12.93 -26.37 -3.02
C LYS A 19 -12.57 -25.52 -4.24
N LEU A 20 -11.28 -25.23 -4.46
CA LEU A 20 -10.80 -24.49 -5.63
C LEU A 20 -11.02 -25.28 -6.93
N MET A 21 -10.82 -26.60 -6.90
CA MET A 21 -11.02 -27.51 -8.04
C MET A 21 -12.51 -27.73 -8.37
N GLU A 22 -13.37 -27.81 -7.36
CA GLU A 22 -14.81 -28.07 -7.50
C GLU A 22 -15.63 -26.80 -7.81
N SER A 23 -15.02 -25.61 -7.77
CA SER A 23 -15.72 -24.34 -8.07
C SER A 23 -16.08 -24.23 -9.55
N LYS A 24 -17.37 -24.42 -9.87
CA LYS A 24 -17.95 -24.19 -11.20
C LYS A 24 -17.98 -22.70 -11.62
N PHE A 25 -17.73 -21.77 -10.68
CA PHE A 25 -17.86 -20.32 -10.88
C PHE A 25 -16.52 -19.60 -11.13
N MET A 26 -15.38 -20.30 -11.11
CA MET A 26 -14.07 -19.70 -11.37
C MET A 26 -13.55 -19.99 -12.79
N SER A 27 -13.07 -18.94 -13.47
CA SER A 27 -12.35 -19.08 -14.75
C SER A 27 -11.07 -19.92 -14.59
N LYS A 28 -10.52 -20.40 -15.71
CA LYS A 28 -9.29 -21.19 -15.72
C LYS A 28 -8.10 -20.39 -15.15
N GLU A 29 -7.98 -19.10 -15.48
CA GLU A 29 -6.91 -18.25 -14.92
C GLU A 29 -7.06 -18.07 -13.41
N LYS A 30 -8.29 -17.87 -12.91
CA LYS A 30 -8.56 -17.72 -11.46
C LYS A 30 -8.11 -18.94 -10.67
N ARG A 31 -8.37 -20.15 -11.19
CA ARG A 31 -7.97 -21.41 -10.53
C ARG A 31 -6.45 -21.57 -10.49
N VAL A 32 -5.76 -21.28 -11.60
CA VAL A 32 -4.29 -21.36 -11.68
C VAL A 32 -3.65 -20.39 -10.70
N TYR A 33 -4.06 -19.12 -10.71
CA TYR A 33 -3.53 -18.10 -9.80
C TYR A 33 -3.78 -18.42 -8.32
N ALA A 34 -5.00 -18.83 -7.97
CA ALA A 34 -5.34 -19.21 -6.60
C ALA A 34 -4.52 -20.41 -6.11
N PHE A 35 -4.31 -21.41 -6.97
CA PHE A 35 -3.52 -22.59 -6.65
C PHE A 35 -2.05 -22.26 -6.43
N GLN A 36 -1.47 -21.46 -7.32
CA GLN A 36 -0.07 -21.04 -7.19
C GLN A 36 0.17 -20.18 -5.93
N ARG A 37 -0.78 -19.29 -5.56
CA ARG A 37 -0.70 -18.52 -4.31
C ARG A 37 -0.70 -19.42 -3.07
N VAL A 38 -1.58 -20.42 -3.03
CA VAL A 38 -1.60 -21.43 -1.96
C VAL A 38 -0.28 -22.20 -1.92
N ALA A 39 0.25 -22.61 -3.07
CA ALA A 39 1.52 -23.33 -3.15
C ALA A 39 2.69 -22.51 -2.58
N ARG A 40 2.83 -21.22 -2.91
CA ARG A 40 3.88 -20.36 -2.36
C ARG A 40 3.74 -20.14 -0.84
N VAL A 41 2.52 -19.95 -0.34
CA VAL A 41 2.26 -19.85 1.12
C VAL A 41 2.66 -21.15 1.82
N LEU A 42 2.47 -22.30 1.19
CA LEU A 42 2.90 -23.58 1.76
C LEU A 42 4.41 -23.76 1.70
N LEU A 43 5.06 -23.30 0.63
CA LEU A 43 6.51 -23.32 0.48
C LEU A 43 7.22 -22.43 1.51
N SER A 44 6.60 -21.32 1.93
CA SER A 44 7.14 -20.44 2.98
C SER A 44 6.92 -20.99 4.41
N ILE A 45 5.98 -21.93 4.60
CA ILE A 45 5.69 -22.56 5.90
C ILE A 45 6.47 -23.88 6.03
N ASN A 46 7.76 -23.75 6.37
CA ASN A 46 8.63 -24.77 6.99
C ASN A 46 9.09 -25.99 6.12
N LYS A 47 10.38 -26.35 6.25
CA LYS A 47 11.05 -27.44 5.51
C LYS A 47 10.44 -28.84 5.70
N ALA A 48 9.67 -29.07 6.78
CA ALA A 48 9.02 -30.35 7.04
C ALA A 48 7.87 -30.69 6.05
N PHE A 49 7.34 -29.69 5.33
CA PHE A 49 6.29 -29.91 4.31
C PHE A 49 6.84 -30.57 3.03
N TRP A 50 8.15 -30.46 2.78
CA TRP A 50 8.82 -30.92 1.56
C TRP A 50 8.74 -32.43 1.31
N ILE A 51 8.63 -33.23 2.37
CA ILE A 51 8.65 -34.70 2.28
C ILE A 51 7.25 -35.27 1.93
N LEU A 52 6.18 -34.51 2.19
CA LEU A 52 4.79 -34.98 2.02
C LEU A 52 4.07 -34.45 0.77
N SER A 53 4.71 -33.58 -0.02
CA SER A 53 4.09 -32.86 -1.14
C SER A 53 4.71 -33.15 -2.53
N LEU A 54 5.62 -34.13 -2.65
CA LEU A 54 6.31 -34.45 -3.91
C LEU A 54 5.37 -34.62 -5.14
N PRO A 55 4.22 -35.31 -5.05
CA PRO A 55 3.29 -35.43 -6.18
C PRO A 55 2.62 -34.10 -6.53
N LEU A 56 2.35 -33.24 -5.54
CA LEU A 56 1.79 -31.90 -5.75
C LEU A 56 2.84 -30.97 -6.39
N LEU A 57 4.11 -31.11 -6.01
CA LEU A 57 5.24 -30.40 -6.61
C LEU A 57 5.49 -30.82 -8.06
N VAL A 58 5.31 -32.09 -8.40
CA VAL A 58 5.41 -32.57 -9.80
C VAL A 58 4.26 -32.01 -10.63
N VAL A 59 3.03 -31.95 -10.10
CA VAL A 59 1.90 -31.30 -10.79
C VAL A 59 2.13 -29.79 -10.92
N ILE A 60 2.59 -29.11 -9.87
CA ILE A 60 2.96 -27.68 -9.94
C ILE A 60 4.06 -27.49 -10.99
N TYR A 61 5.13 -28.27 -10.94
CA TYR A 61 6.25 -28.22 -11.89
C TYR A 61 5.73 -28.40 -13.32
N VAL A 62 4.99 -29.46 -13.62
CA VAL A 62 4.42 -29.74 -14.96
C VAL A 62 3.44 -28.66 -15.43
N PHE A 63 2.67 -28.02 -14.54
CA PHE A 63 1.78 -26.91 -14.90
C PHE A 63 2.49 -25.54 -14.98
N THR A 64 3.62 -25.35 -14.30
CA THR A 64 4.44 -24.13 -14.37
C THR A 64 5.47 -24.17 -15.51
N THR A 65 5.95 -25.35 -15.87
CA THR A 65 6.91 -25.56 -16.96
C THR A 65 6.17 -26.17 -18.16
N GLY A 66 5.21 -25.44 -18.71
CA GLY A 66 4.81 -25.68 -20.10
C GLY A 66 6.08 -25.57 -20.95
N HIS A 67 6.41 -26.64 -21.69
CA HIS A 67 7.60 -26.82 -22.53
C HIS A 67 8.39 -25.53 -22.82
N VAL A 68 9.37 -25.22 -21.97
CA VAL A 68 10.42 -24.26 -22.31
C VAL A 68 11.42 -25.02 -23.16
N HIS A 69 11.25 -24.97 -24.48
CA HIS A 69 12.38 -25.21 -25.37
C HIS A 69 13.48 -24.23 -24.95
N ARG A 70 14.56 -24.75 -24.37
CA ARG A 70 15.81 -24.00 -24.22
C ARG A 70 16.35 -23.80 -25.64
N GLU A 71 15.92 -22.74 -26.30
CA GLU A 71 16.71 -22.18 -27.38
C GLU A 71 18.06 -21.74 -26.79
N THR A 72 19.10 -22.08 -27.53
CA THR A 72 20.51 -21.84 -27.20
C THR A 72 20.74 -20.37 -26.87
N ARG A 73 21.19 -20.10 -25.63
CA ARG A 73 21.70 -18.78 -25.23
C ARG A 73 22.84 -18.39 -26.16
N GLU A 74 22.72 -17.27 -26.87
CA GLU A 74 23.88 -16.64 -27.51
C GLU A 74 24.90 -16.30 -26.42
N ASP A 75 26.13 -16.80 -26.60
CA ASP A 75 27.20 -16.75 -25.61
C ASP A 75 27.84 -15.36 -25.60
N ASN A 76 27.10 -14.38 -25.09
CA ASN A 76 27.65 -13.05 -24.82
C ASN A 76 28.24 -13.07 -23.39
N THR A 77 29.56 -12.98 -23.28
CA THR A 77 30.30 -13.11 -22.01
C THR A 77 30.02 -12.00 -21.00
N LYS A 78 29.44 -10.89 -21.46
CA LYS A 78 29.11 -9.73 -20.62
C LYS A 78 27.86 -9.98 -19.77
N THR A 79 27.98 -9.78 -18.46
CA THR A 79 26.84 -9.71 -17.55
C THR A 79 26.50 -8.25 -17.29
N TRP A 80 25.30 -7.83 -17.64
CA TRP A 80 24.83 -6.46 -17.46
C TRP A 80 24.43 -6.19 -16.01
N LEU A 81 24.59 -4.94 -15.54
CA LEU A 81 23.97 -4.54 -14.28
C LEU A 81 22.45 -4.52 -14.45
N LEU A 82 21.98 -3.84 -15.50
CA LEU A 82 20.56 -3.66 -15.80
C LEU A 82 20.31 -3.91 -17.29
N VAL A 83 19.32 -4.74 -17.60
CA VAL A 83 18.68 -4.72 -18.93
C VAL A 83 17.37 -3.98 -18.77
N LEU A 84 17.25 -2.80 -19.37
CA LEU A 84 16.11 -1.91 -19.22
C LEU A 84 15.29 -1.94 -20.50
N CYS A 85 14.05 -2.39 -20.43
CA CYS A 85 13.19 -2.55 -21.59
C CYS A 85 12.03 -1.55 -21.62
N THR A 86 11.56 -1.28 -22.83
CA THR A 86 10.36 -0.48 -23.07
C THR A 86 9.62 -0.96 -24.32
N THR A 87 8.43 -0.42 -24.53
CA THR A 87 7.66 -0.59 -25.77
C THR A 87 6.86 0.67 -26.05
N PHE A 88 6.63 0.98 -27.31
CA PHE A 88 5.75 2.06 -27.74
C PHE A 88 5.27 1.80 -29.17
N VAL A 89 4.17 2.47 -29.53
CA VAL A 89 3.71 2.55 -30.91
C VAL A 89 4.29 3.83 -31.52
N PRO A 90 5.11 3.75 -32.57
CA PRO A 90 5.67 4.94 -33.21
C PRO A 90 4.57 5.88 -33.71
N SER A 91 4.68 7.16 -33.37
CA SER A 91 3.85 8.25 -33.89
C SER A 91 4.71 9.48 -34.14
N SER A 92 4.40 10.26 -35.18
CA SER A 92 5.12 11.50 -35.49
C SER A 92 5.01 12.53 -34.37
N HIS A 93 3.85 12.59 -33.71
CA HIS A 93 3.60 13.53 -32.62
C HIS A 93 4.44 13.26 -31.35
N ARG A 94 4.82 12.00 -31.09
CA ARG A 94 5.66 11.62 -29.93
C ARG A 94 7.09 11.26 -30.31
N GLU A 95 7.51 11.51 -31.55
CA GLU A 95 8.84 11.16 -32.02
C GLU A 95 9.96 11.80 -31.19
N ILE A 96 9.75 13.04 -30.72
CA ILE A 96 10.71 13.73 -29.85
C ILE A 96 10.92 13.00 -28.52
N VAL A 97 9.84 12.49 -27.92
CA VAL A 97 9.86 11.75 -26.65
C VAL A 97 10.67 10.47 -26.80
N TYR A 98 10.39 9.68 -27.83
CA TYR A 98 11.09 8.41 -28.05
C TYR A 98 12.56 8.61 -28.43
N ASN A 99 12.87 9.69 -29.18
CA ASN A 99 14.25 10.07 -29.47
C ASN A 99 15.01 10.49 -28.19
N ASN A 100 14.37 11.27 -27.30
CA ASN A 100 14.95 11.64 -26.01
C ASN A 100 15.26 10.42 -25.16
N THR A 101 14.32 9.47 -25.08
CA THR A 101 14.51 8.22 -24.35
C THR A 101 15.63 7.38 -24.96
N ARG A 102 15.70 7.28 -26.31
CA ARG A 102 16.77 6.60 -27.03
C ARG A 102 18.14 7.11 -26.61
N ASP A 103 18.31 8.43 -26.68
CA ASP A 103 19.61 9.08 -26.45
C ASP A 103 19.95 9.11 -24.95
N ASN A 104 18.96 9.25 -24.07
CA ASN A 104 19.15 9.23 -22.62
C ASN A 104 19.55 7.84 -22.10
N TRP A 105 18.84 6.78 -22.45
CA TRP A 105 19.18 5.46 -21.90
C TRP A 105 20.52 4.96 -22.44
N LYS A 106 20.92 5.42 -23.63
CA LYS A 106 22.26 5.19 -24.17
C LYS A 106 23.34 5.87 -23.32
N SER A 107 23.06 7.05 -22.75
CA SER A 107 24.04 7.79 -21.93
C SER A 107 24.17 7.29 -20.50
N LEU A 108 23.29 6.38 -20.04
CA LEU A 108 23.40 5.71 -18.71
C LEU A 108 24.64 4.83 -18.55
N GLY A 109 25.42 4.63 -19.63
CA GLY A 109 26.73 3.99 -19.60
C GLY A 109 26.71 2.51 -19.95
N SER A 110 27.89 1.88 -19.91
CA SER A 110 28.10 0.53 -20.42
C SER A 110 27.49 -0.59 -19.57
N ASP A 111 26.97 -0.28 -18.38
CA ASP A 111 26.38 -1.26 -17.47
C ASP A 111 24.89 -1.48 -17.70
N VAL A 112 24.26 -0.61 -18.51
CA VAL A 112 22.84 -0.67 -18.89
C VAL A 112 22.72 -1.11 -20.34
N LEU A 113 21.90 -2.13 -20.60
CA LEU A 113 21.49 -2.51 -21.95
C LEU A 113 20.05 -2.06 -22.19
N PRO A 114 19.83 -1.05 -23.05
CA PRO A 114 18.48 -0.65 -23.39
C PRO A 114 17.90 -1.58 -24.48
N VAL A 115 16.67 -2.06 -24.24
CA VAL A 115 15.97 -3.02 -25.12
C VAL A 115 14.61 -2.45 -25.52
N LEU A 116 14.33 -2.42 -26.81
CA LEU A 116 13.04 -1.99 -27.35
C LEU A 116 12.25 -3.19 -27.87
N PHE A 117 11.04 -3.39 -27.35
CA PHE A 117 10.06 -4.32 -27.94
C PHE A 117 9.20 -3.59 -28.96
N LEU A 118 9.28 -4.01 -30.23
CA LEU A 118 8.65 -3.32 -31.36
C LEU A 118 7.98 -4.31 -32.33
N GLU A 119 6.84 -3.93 -32.89
CA GLU A 119 6.22 -4.71 -33.96
C GLU A 119 7.10 -4.71 -35.23
N SER A 120 7.15 -5.86 -35.91
CA SER A 120 8.03 -6.10 -37.06
C SER A 120 7.83 -5.14 -38.24
N LYS A 121 6.64 -4.52 -38.35
CA LYS A 121 6.32 -3.55 -39.41
C LYS A 121 7.11 -2.24 -39.31
N TYR A 122 7.64 -1.89 -38.14
CA TYR A 122 8.34 -0.61 -37.91
C TYR A 122 9.85 -0.71 -38.17
N THR A 123 10.25 -1.10 -39.37
CA THR A 123 11.64 -1.40 -39.75
C THR A 123 12.59 -0.18 -39.66
N GLN A 124 12.12 1.03 -39.98
CA GLN A 124 12.92 2.25 -39.90
C GLN A 124 13.23 2.66 -38.45
N VAL A 125 12.24 2.55 -37.57
CA VAL A 125 12.41 2.81 -36.13
C VAL A 125 13.37 1.79 -35.53
N LYS A 126 13.21 0.51 -35.91
CA LYS A 126 14.14 -0.55 -35.52
C LYS A 126 15.59 -0.17 -35.84
N ARG A 127 15.91 0.16 -37.10
CA ARG A 127 17.27 0.55 -37.51
C ARG A 127 17.79 1.73 -36.70
N THR A 128 16.96 2.76 -36.52
CA THR A 128 17.33 3.98 -35.78
C THR A 128 17.75 3.69 -34.34
N PHE A 129 17.09 2.74 -33.67
CA PHE A 129 17.45 2.32 -32.31
C PHE A 129 18.69 1.40 -32.32
N GLU A 130 18.77 0.44 -33.24
CA GLU A 130 19.92 -0.46 -33.39
C GLU A 130 21.23 0.31 -33.68
N ASP A 131 21.17 1.32 -34.56
CA ASP A 131 22.30 2.20 -34.89
C ASP A 131 22.76 3.02 -33.67
N ASN A 132 21.87 3.27 -32.71
CA ASN A 132 22.18 3.92 -31.43
C ASN A 132 22.69 2.92 -30.37
N GLY A 133 22.85 1.65 -30.72
CA GLY A 133 23.34 0.59 -29.84
C GLY A 133 22.30 0.05 -28.87
N TRP A 134 21.01 0.20 -29.19
CA TRP A 134 19.92 -0.54 -28.54
C TRP A 134 19.78 -1.93 -29.14
N VAL A 135 19.20 -2.86 -28.38
CA VAL A 135 18.71 -4.13 -28.95
C VAL A 135 17.21 -4.03 -29.19
N VAL A 136 16.76 -4.40 -30.38
CA VAL A 136 15.33 -4.39 -30.73
C VAL A 136 14.83 -5.83 -30.86
N LEU A 137 13.87 -6.20 -30.02
CA LEU A 137 13.24 -7.52 -30.01
C LEU A 137 11.79 -7.44 -30.56
N PRO A 138 11.29 -8.49 -31.23
CA PRO A 138 9.89 -8.55 -31.60
C PRO A 138 9.01 -8.66 -30.34
N VAL A 139 7.80 -8.10 -30.40
CA VAL A 139 6.79 -8.34 -29.36
C VAL A 139 6.40 -9.83 -29.38
N VAL A 140 6.57 -10.51 -28.24
CA VAL A 140 6.55 -11.99 -28.18
C VAL A 140 5.16 -12.54 -27.84
N ASP A 141 4.52 -12.04 -26.78
CA ASP A 141 3.17 -12.44 -26.39
C ASP A 141 2.20 -11.27 -26.55
N VAL A 142 1.33 -11.40 -27.54
CA VAL A 142 0.21 -10.49 -27.78
C VAL A 142 -1.10 -11.20 -27.50
N MET A 143 -2.08 -10.51 -26.91
CA MET A 143 -3.45 -11.00 -26.91
C MET A 143 -3.97 -11.12 -28.35
N SER A 144 -5.12 -11.79 -28.55
CA SER A 144 -5.77 -11.93 -29.88
C SER A 144 -5.99 -10.59 -30.62
N GLU A 145 -5.92 -9.47 -29.89
CA GLU A 145 -6.10 -8.11 -30.38
C GLU A 145 -4.78 -7.31 -30.51
N GLY A 146 -3.62 -7.97 -30.35
CA GLY A 146 -2.29 -7.36 -30.59
C GLY A 146 -1.63 -6.68 -29.39
N PHE A 147 -2.22 -6.74 -28.19
CA PHE A 147 -1.69 -6.01 -27.03
C PHE A 147 -0.60 -6.78 -26.28
N PRO A 148 0.56 -6.15 -25.99
CA PRO A 148 1.66 -6.80 -25.30
C PRO A 148 1.36 -7.03 -23.81
N VAL A 149 1.74 -8.22 -23.33
CA VAL A 149 1.64 -8.60 -21.92
C VAL A 149 2.97 -8.31 -21.20
N ILE A 150 2.94 -7.58 -20.09
CA ILE A 150 4.17 -7.09 -19.43
C ILE A 150 5.14 -8.21 -19.01
N LYS A 151 4.62 -9.32 -18.48
CA LYS A 151 5.47 -10.46 -18.06
C LYS A 151 6.24 -11.09 -19.21
N SER A 152 5.75 -10.97 -20.45
CA SER A 152 6.43 -11.52 -21.62
C SER A 152 7.76 -10.80 -21.89
N PHE A 153 7.84 -9.50 -21.60
CA PHE A 153 9.05 -8.70 -21.75
C PHE A 153 10.14 -9.14 -20.78
N PHE A 154 9.80 -9.28 -19.49
CA PHE A 154 10.73 -9.78 -18.48
C PHE A 154 11.23 -11.19 -18.81
N SER A 155 10.33 -12.08 -19.21
CA SER A 155 10.68 -13.45 -19.61
C SER A 155 11.55 -13.49 -20.87
N ALA A 156 11.25 -12.66 -21.87
CA ALA A 156 12.05 -12.57 -23.09
C ALA A 156 13.46 -12.05 -22.80
N VAL A 157 13.58 -10.93 -22.07
CA VAL A 157 14.87 -10.37 -21.66
C VAL A 157 15.71 -11.38 -20.89
N SER A 158 15.12 -12.07 -19.91
CA SER A 158 15.82 -13.03 -19.04
C SER A 158 16.30 -14.28 -19.79
N ARG A 159 15.70 -14.60 -20.96
CA ARG A 159 16.16 -15.68 -21.84
C ARG A 159 17.34 -15.24 -22.72
N HIS A 160 17.31 -14.02 -23.23
CA HIS A 160 18.29 -13.51 -24.19
C HIS A 160 19.55 -12.93 -23.52
N PHE A 161 19.43 -12.35 -22.33
CA PHE A 161 20.51 -11.59 -21.72
C PHE A 161 20.83 -12.06 -20.29
N ARG A 162 22.12 -12.05 -19.95
CA ARG A 162 22.58 -12.20 -18.56
C ARG A 162 22.64 -10.84 -17.90
N SER A 163 21.88 -10.64 -16.84
CA SER A 163 21.92 -9.41 -16.04
C SER A 163 21.69 -9.68 -14.56
N LYS A 164 22.07 -8.71 -13.72
CA LYS A 164 21.69 -8.71 -12.30
C LYS A 164 20.24 -8.27 -12.13
N TYR A 165 19.88 -7.18 -12.80
CA TYR A 165 18.56 -6.59 -12.78
C TYR A 165 17.92 -6.59 -14.18
N VAL A 166 16.60 -6.71 -14.21
CA VAL A 166 15.77 -6.47 -15.39
C VAL A 166 14.76 -5.40 -15.03
N GLY A 167 14.65 -4.37 -15.86
CA GLY A 167 13.72 -3.28 -15.66
C GLY A 167 12.76 -3.13 -16.83
N TYR A 168 11.56 -2.66 -16.55
CA TYR A 168 10.66 -2.09 -17.53
C TYR A 168 10.41 -0.63 -17.14
N ALA A 169 10.46 0.28 -18.11
CA ALA A 169 9.98 1.65 -17.92
C ALA A 169 9.18 2.10 -19.15
N ASN A 170 8.20 2.96 -18.96
CA ASN A 170 7.48 3.55 -20.09
C ASN A 170 8.45 4.35 -20.98
N ALA A 171 8.16 4.40 -22.27
CA ALA A 171 9.05 5.00 -23.27
C ALA A 171 9.16 6.53 -23.16
N ASP A 172 8.42 7.14 -22.23
CA ASP A 172 8.43 8.56 -21.88
C ASP A 172 9.10 8.82 -20.53
N ILE A 173 9.87 7.86 -20.01
CA ILE A 173 10.66 8.00 -18.79
C ILE A 173 12.14 8.18 -19.09
N LEU A 174 12.72 9.23 -18.52
CA LEU A 174 14.15 9.53 -18.56
C LEU A 174 14.77 9.32 -17.17
N PHE A 175 16.03 8.89 -17.14
CA PHE A 175 16.80 8.64 -15.92
C PHE A 175 18.12 9.40 -15.94
N ASN A 176 18.66 9.70 -14.76
CA ASN A 176 20.05 10.12 -14.61
C ASN A 176 20.94 8.96 -14.09
N ASP A 177 22.20 9.26 -13.81
CA ASP A 177 23.19 8.33 -13.30
C ASP A 177 22.85 7.73 -11.91
N ASP A 178 21.98 8.40 -11.14
CA ASP A 178 21.52 7.89 -9.84
C ASP A 178 20.82 6.52 -9.96
N LEU A 179 20.26 6.17 -11.13
CA LEU A 179 19.73 4.82 -11.42
C LEU A 179 20.81 3.75 -11.26
N VAL A 180 21.95 3.91 -11.93
CA VAL A 180 23.07 2.96 -11.89
C VAL A 180 23.72 2.97 -10.51
N GLN A 181 23.88 4.15 -9.91
CA GLN A 181 24.42 4.28 -8.55
C GLN A 181 23.55 3.56 -7.52
N THR A 182 22.23 3.69 -7.61
CA THR A 182 21.27 3.03 -6.71
C THR A 182 21.30 1.51 -6.85
N LEU A 183 21.37 0.98 -8.08
CA LEU A 183 21.47 -0.47 -8.29
C LEU A 183 22.80 -1.04 -7.77
N ASN A 184 23.91 -0.32 -7.95
CA ASN A 184 25.19 -0.69 -7.36
C ASN A 184 25.16 -0.62 -5.82
N LEU A 185 24.47 0.36 -5.25
CA LEU A 185 24.25 0.46 -3.81
C LEU A 185 23.39 -0.71 -3.30
N MET A 186 22.36 -1.10 -4.04
CA MET A 186 21.51 -2.24 -3.71
C MET A 186 22.32 -3.55 -3.63
N GLU A 187 23.31 -3.73 -4.51
CA GLU A 187 24.22 -4.89 -4.44
C GLU A 187 25.02 -4.93 -3.12
N LYS A 188 25.38 -3.76 -2.56
CA LYS A 188 26.02 -3.67 -1.24
C LYS A 188 25.03 -4.01 -0.11
N TYR A 189 23.75 -3.67 -0.26
CA TYR A 189 22.71 -3.96 0.73
C TYR A 189 22.13 -5.37 0.62
N ARG A 190 22.33 -6.07 -0.50
CA ARG A 190 21.80 -7.42 -0.75
C ARG A 190 22.05 -8.41 0.40
N PRO A 191 23.23 -8.44 1.06
CA PRO A 191 23.46 -9.35 2.20
C PRO A 191 22.64 -9.04 3.46
N PHE A 192 22.11 -7.82 3.58
CA PHE A 192 21.43 -7.30 4.76
C PHE A 192 19.90 -7.26 4.63
N VAL A 193 19.37 -7.32 3.41
CA VAL A 193 17.94 -7.55 3.18
C VAL A 193 17.60 -9.03 3.39
N GLU A 194 16.30 -9.35 3.43
CA GLU A 194 15.84 -10.71 3.68
C GLU A 194 16.39 -11.68 2.61
N LYS A 195 17.45 -12.42 2.98
CA LYS A 195 18.38 -13.19 2.11
C LYS A 195 17.76 -14.16 1.09
N GLN A 196 16.45 -14.40 1.16
CA GLN A 196 15.72 -15.32 0.28
C GLN A 196 14.64 -14.64 -0.57
N ASN A 197 14.42 -13.34 -0.40
CA ASN A 197 13.34 -12.64 -1.08
C ASN A 197 13.89 -11.94 -2.34
N GLU A 198 13.19 -12.12 -3.47
CA GLU A 198 13.51 -11.42 -4.72
C GLU A 198 13.33 -9.91 -4.55
N ILE A 199 14.18 -9.12 -5.22
CA ILE A 199 14.15 -7.67 -5.17
C ILE A 199 13.12 -7.12 -6.17
N PHE A 200 12.38 -6.12 -5.71
CA PHE A 200 11.48 -5.32 -6.52
C PHE A 200 11.70 -3.83 -6.19
N ILE A 201 12.00 -3.00 -7.19
CA ILE A 201 12.29 -1.58 -7.02
C ILE A 201 11.35 -0.79 -7.94
N SER A 202 10.74 0.26 -7.39
CA SER A 202 9.96 1.24 -8.14
C SER A 202 9.99 2.58 -7.39
N GLY A 203 9.50 3.64 -7.99
CA GLY A 203 9.52 4.96 -7.37
C GLY A 203 8.64 5.96 -8.11
N SER A 204 8.41 7.10 -7.46
CA SER A 204 7.73 8.25 -8.04
C SER A 204 8.60 8.90 -9.11
N ARG A 205 7.95 9.67 -9.98
CA ARG A 205 8.59 10.47 -11.03
C ARG A 205 8.26 11.95 -10.88
N TYR A 206 8.92 12.79 -11.68
CA TYR A 206 8.62 14.21 -11.82
C TYR A 206 8.09 14.46 -13.22
N ASP A 207 6.98 15.19 -13.31
CA ASP A 207 6.31 15.45 -14.58
C ASP A 207 6.89 16.72 -15.24
N VAL A 208 7.31 16.59 -16.49
CA VAL A 208 7.86 17.66 -17.32
C VAL A 208 7.04 17.73 -18.60
N GLU A 209 6.31 18.83 -18.72
CA GLU A 209 5.35 19.03 -19.81
C GLU A 209 5.93 19.90 -20.94
N ASN A 210 5.37 19.73 -22.14
CA ASN A 210 5.66 20.52 -23.33
C ASN A 210 7.13 20.50 -23.75
N ILE A 211 7.73 19.30 -23.82
CA ILE A 211 9.12 19.16 -24.24
C ILE A 211 9.25 19.47 -25.74
N THR A 212 10.06 20.47 -26.07
CA THR A 212 10.31 20.95 -27.45
C THR A 212 11.73 20.67 -27.95
N THR A 213 12.64 20.21 -27.09
CA THR A 213 14.06 20.01 -27.43
C THR A 213 14.50 18.54 -27.33
N LYS A 214 15.59 18.19 -28.04
CA LYS A 214 16.22 16.86 -28.00
C LYS A 214 17.34 16.71 -26.95
N ASP A 215 17.39 17.61 -25.97
CA ASP A 215 18.60 17.86 -25.20
C ASP A 215 18.67 17.10 -23.85
N PHE A 216 18.43 15.78 -23.91
CA PHE A 216 18.34 14.89 -22.72
C PHE A 216 19.44 13.82 -22.67
N SER A 217 20.51 13.99 -23.45
CA SER A 217 21.67 13.08 -23.42
C SER A 217 22.57 13.29 -22.19
N SER A 218 22.53 14.46 -21.55
CA SER A 218 23.29 14.77 -20.33
C SER A 218 22.50 14.45 -19.06
N THR A 219 23.09 13.62 -18.21
CA THR A 219 22.56 13.28 -16.88
C THR A 219 22.46 14.48 -15.95
N GLU A 220 23.37 15.46 -16.09
CA GLU A 220 23.36 16.72 -15.33
C GLU A 220 22.13 17.57 -15.68
N LYS A 221 21.72 17.61 -16.95
CA LYS A 221 20.52 18.34 -17.38
C LYS A 221 19.27 17.73 -16.75
N ILE A 222 19.17 16.41 -16.70
CA ILE A 222 18.04 15.72 -16.05
C ILE A 222 17.95 16.06 -14.56
N LYS A 223 19.11 16.14 -13.90
CA LYS A 223 19.19 16.57 -12.50
C LYS A 223 18.77 18.03 -12.32
N GLN A 224 19.15 18.92 -13.24
CA GLN A 224 18.72 20.32 -13.22
C GLN A 224 17.22 20.45 -13.45
N ILE A 225 16.66 19.72 -14.42
CA ILE A 225 15.22 19.67 -14.70
C ILE A 225 14.44 19.21 -13.47
N GLN A 226 14.93 18.18 -12.75
CA GLN A 226 14.31 17.76 -11.49
C GLN A 226 14.28 18.91 -10.46
N LEU A 227 15.36 19.68 -10.34
CA LEU A 227 15.45 20.80 -9.39
C LEU A 227 14.50 21.95 -9.76
N ASP A 228 14.36 22.21 -11.07
CA ASP A 228 13.49 23.26 -11.59
C ASP A 228 11.99 22.86 -11.52
N HIS A 229 11.70 21.55 -11.58
CA HIS A 229 10.34 20.99 -11.50
C HIS A 229 10.04 20.43 -10.10
N SER A 230 9.45 21.25 -9.24
CA SER A 230 9.34 20.95 -7.80
C SER A 230 8.24 19.96 -7.40
N LYS A 231 7.39 19.47 -8.32
CA LYS A 231 6.24 18.62 -7.95
C LYS A 231 6.45 17.17 -8.36
N ARG A 232 6.86 16.36 -7.39
CA ARG A 232 6.87 14.89 -7.48
C ARG A 232 5.44 14.36 -7.70
N HIS A 233 5.30 13.41 -8.62
CA HIS A 233 4.03 12.75 -8.89
C HIS A 233 3.57 11.89 -7.70
N SER A 234 2.25 11.68 -7.62
CA SER A 234 1.61 10.83 -6.63
C SER A 234 2.30 9.46 -6.49
N PRO A 235 2.52 8.97 -5.25
CA PRO A 235 2.97 7.59 -4.95
C PRO A 235 2.08 6.47 -5.49
N MET A 236 0.97 6.80 -6.17
CA MET A 236 0.06 5.85 -6.82
C MET A 236 0.34 5.62 -8.30
N GLY A 237 1.17 6.45 -8.95
CA GLY A 237 1.55 6.26 -10.34
C GLY A 237 3.00 5.83 -10.45
N GLN A 238 3.24 4.68 -11.08
CA GLN A 238 4.59 4.16 -11.32
C GLN A 238 4.76 3.85 -12.79
N ASP A 239 5.79 4.42 -13.38
CA ASP A 239 6.11 4.23 -14.79
C ASP A 239 7.39 3.43 -15.00
N TYR A 240 7.98 2.90 -13.92
CA TYR A 240 9.09 1.95 -14.00
C TYR A 240 9.07 0.91 -12.88
N PHE A 241 9.57 -0.28 -13.20
CA PHE A 241 9.72 -1.42 -12.30
C PHE A 241 11.05 -2.10 -12.59
N ILE A 242 11.87 -2.34 -11.57
CA ILE A 242 13.15 -3.03 -11.68
C ILE A 242 13.16 -4.21 -10.73
N THR A 243 13.55 -5.39 -11.20
CA THR A 243 13.58 -6.61 -10.40
C THR A 243 14.90 -7.34 -10.55
N ASP A 244 15.13 -8.32 -9.68
CA ASP A 244 16.11 -9.38 -9.97
C ASP A 244 15.84 -10.00 -11.35
N SER A 245 16.90 -10.43 -12.05
CA SER A 245 16.76 -11.15 -13.33
C SER A 245 16.08 -12.51 -13.23
N TYR A 246 16.01 -13.07 -12.02
CA TYR A 246 15.30 -14.31 -11.71
C TYR A 246 13.96 -14.07 -11.01
N TYR A 247 13.45 -12.83 -10.97
CA TYR A 247 12.18 -12.51 -10.34
C TYR A 247 11.03 -13.32 -10.98
N THR A 248 10.17 -13.90 -10.14
CA THR A 248 9.12 -14.81 -10.61
C THR A 248 7.92 -14.02 -11.15
N TRP A 249 7.93 -13.73 -12.44
CA TRP A 249 6.83 -13.03 -13.13
C TRP A 249 5.66 -13.95 -13.55
N ASP A 250 5.83 -15.27 -13.49
CA ASP A 250 4.83 -16.26 -13.95
C ASP A 250 3.49 -16.17 -13.19
N MET A 251 3.57 -15.66 -11.96
CA MET A 251 2.43 -15.45 -11.05
C MET A 251 1.57 -14.25 -11.44
N LEU A 252 2.09 -13.35 -12.28
CA LEU A 252 1.35 -12.19 -12.72
C LEU A 252 0.27 -12.66 -13.73
N PRO A 253 -1.00 -12.24 -13.57
CA PRO A 253 -2.00 -12.41 -14.62
C PRO A 253 -1.52 -11.73 -15.91
N PRO A 254 -2.14 -12.01 -17.07
CA PRO A 254 -1.73 -11.43 -18.34
C PRO A 254 -2.09 -9.94 -18.43
N ILE A 255 -1.43 -9.11 -17.61
CA ILE A 255 -1.65 -7.67 -17.54
C ILE A 255 -1.06 -7.02 -18.78
N VAL A 256 -1.88 -6.22 -19.42
CA VAL A 256 -1.56 -5.56 -20.67
C VAL A 256 -0.91 -4.21 -20.40
N VAL A 257 0.16 -3.91 -21.14
CA VAL A 257 0.86 -2.62 -21.08
C VAL A 257 0.02 -1.51 -21.72
N GLY A 258 0.11 -0.29 -21.20
CA GLY A 258 -0.66 0.86 -21.69
C GLY A 258 -2.13 0.87 -21.24
N LYS A 259 -2.48 0.02 -20.28
CA LYS A 259 -3.80 -0.06 -19.66
C LYS A 259 -3.74 0.35 -18.19
N GLN A 260 -4.84 0.91 -17.68
CA GLN A 260 -4.92 1.37 -16.29
C GLN A 260 -4.63 0.24 -15.29
N ARG A 261 -4.20 0.60 -14.06
CA ARG A 261 -4.05 -0.29 -12.89
C ARG A 261 -2.91 -1.31 -12.92
N ILE A 262 -2.03 -1.25 -13.92
CA ILE A 262 -0.84 -2.12 -13.99
C ILE A 262 0.11 -1.88 -12.82
N ASP A 263 0.37 -0.62 -12.54
CA ASP A 263 1.27 -0.09 -11.52
C ASP A 263 0.87 -0.50 -10.10
N ASN A 264 -0.36 -0.17 -9.70
CA ASN A 264 -0.85 -0.48 -8.35
C ASN A 264 -0.86 -2.00 -8.10
N TRP A 265 -1.20 -2.80 -9.12
CA TRP A 265 -1.25 -4.25 -8.97
C TRP A 265 0.13 -4.88 -8.83
N ILE A 266 1.10 -4.49 -9.66
CA ILE A 266 2.45 -5.04 -9.60
C ILE A 266 3.08 -4.75 -8.23
N LEU A 267 2.87 -3.54 -7.69
CA LEU A 267 3.31 -3.18 -6.33
C LEU A 267 2.68 -4.06 -5.26
N ILE A 268 1.34 -4.20 -5.25
CA ILE A 268 0.69 -4.99 -4.20
C ILE A 268 1.05 -6.48 -4.33
N ASN A 269 1.25 -6.98 -5.54
CA ASN A 269 1.75 -8.33 -5.79
C ASN A 269 3.14 -8.52 -5.18
N ALA A 270 4.04 -7.54 -5.33
CA ALA A 270 5.36 -7.59 -4.71
C ALA A 270 5.28 -7.73 -3.17
N ILE A 271 4.39 -6.96 -2.53
CA ILE A 271 4.16 -7.00 -1.07
C ILE A 271 3.55 -8.35 -0.64
N GLU A 272 2.48 -8.79 -1.31
CA GLU A 272 1.71 -9.99 -0.95
C GLU A 272 2.54 -11.28 -1.06
N PHE A 273 3.49 -11.30 -1.98
CA PHE A 273 4.44 -12.40 -2.14
C PHE A 273 5.73 -12.24 -1.32
N ASN A 274 5.76 -11.27 -0.40
CA ASN A 274 6.87 -11.03 0.54
C ASN A 274 8.22 -10.80 -0.18
N HIS A 275 8.20 -10.10 -1.32
CA HIS A 275 9.41 -9.65 -1.99
C HIS A 275 10.09 -8.52 -1.19
N THR A 276 11.39 -8.31 -1.41
CA THR A 276 12.09 -7.12 -0.92
C THR A 276 11.70 -5.96 -1.83
N ALA A 277 10.50 -5.43 -1.62
CA ALA A 277 9.96 -4.32 -2.38
C ALA A 277 10.43 -2.98 -1.79
N ILE A 278 11.01 -2.14 -2.64
CA ILE A 278 11.77 -0.95 -2.25
C ILE A 278 11.23 0.26 -3.01
N ASP A 279 10.90 1.31 -2.25
CA ASP A 279 10.64 2.63 -2.78
C ASP A 279 11.96 3.35 -3.06
N SER A 280 12.18 3.71 -4.31
CA SER A 280 13.38 4.39 -4.79
C SER A 280 13.14 5.86 -5.15
N SER A 281 12.00 6.42 -4.77
CA SER A 281 11.61 7.81 -5.12
C SER A 281 12.64 8.87 -4.73
N ASP A 282 13.43 8.64 -3.68
CA ASP A 282 14.47 9.57 -3.23
C ASP A 282 15.85 9.25 -3.82
N ALA A 283 16.06 8.05 -4.36
CA ALA A 283 17.36 7.60 -4.86
C ALA A 283 17.46 7.52 -6.38
N ILE A 284 16.34 7.33 -7.09
CA ILE A 284 16.30 7.27 -8.55
C ILE A 284 15.47 8.44 -9.05
N THR A 285 16.11 9.35 -9.78
CA THR A 285 15.41 10.42 -10.48
C THR A 285 14.83 9.89 -11.79
N ALA A 286 13.50 9.79 -11.83
CA ALA A 286 12.74 9.48 -13.04
C ALA A 286 11.96 10.72 -13.49
N ILE A 287 12.14 11.13 -14.75
CA ILE A 287 11.42 12.25 -15.37
C ILE A 287 10.41 11.69 -16.36
N HIS A 288 9.14 12.05 -16.21
CA HIS A 288 8.09 11.77 -17.17
C HIS A 288 7.94 12.95 -18.13
N GLN A 289 8.16 12.72 -19.42
CA GLN A 289 8.12 13.76 -20.46
C GLN A 289 6.84 13.69 -21.30
N THR A 290 6.18 14.83 -21.50
CA THR A 290 5.00 14.94 -22.35
C THR A 290 5.16 16.07 -23.38
N VAL A 291 4.44 15.94 -24.51
CA VAL A 291 4.46 16.92 -25.62
C VAL A 291 3.36 17.97 -25.50
N ASP A 292 2.21 17.64 -24.90
CA ASP A 292 1.07 18.55 -24.68
C ASP A 292 0.48 18.40 -23.27
N LEU A 293 -0.02 19.52 -22.72
CA LEU A 293 -0.86 19.57 -21.50
C LEU A 293 -2.03 18.59 -21.63
N GLY A 294 -2.02 17.53 -20.82
CA GLY A 294 -3.16 16.62 -20.72
C GLY A 294 -3.14 15.39 -21.62
N SER A 295 -1.98 14.89 -22.06
CA SER A 295 -1.80 13.57 -22.72
C SER A 295 -2.36 12.34 -21.95
N TRP A 296 -3.15 12.52 -20.89
CA TRP A 296 -4.19 11.56 -20.50
C TRP A 296 -5.25 11.38 -21.60
N THR A 297 -5.39 12.33 -22.53
CA THR A 297 -6.34 12.28 -23.65
C THR A 297 -5.69 11.75 -24.94
N ALA A 298 -6.11 10.54 -25.31
CA ALA A 298 -6.74 10.32 -26.62
C ALA A 298 -5.90 10.03 -27.89
N GLU A 299 -4.66 9.54 -27.85
CA GLU A 299 -4.04 8.88 -29.04
C GLU A 299 -3.30 7.58 -28.67
N LYS A 300 -4.01 6.50 -28.38
CA LYS A 300 -4.59 5.51 -29.30
C LYS A 300 -3.73 4.26 -29.60
N TRP A 301 -3.59 3.40 -28.58
CA TRP A 301 -4.09 2.01 -28.75
C TRP A 301 -5.66 2.00 -28.83
N ASN A 302 -6.31 3.08 -28.38
CA ASN A 302 -7.73 3.43 -28.43
C ASN A 302 -8.37 3.64 -29.83
N THR A 303 -7.75 3.33 -30.97
CA THR A 303 -8.49 3.27 -32.26
C THR A 303 -9.14 1.90 -32.47
N ASN A 304 -8.59 0.83 -31.87
CA ASN A 304 -9.02 -0.54 -32.10
C ASN A 304 -9.30 -1.32 -30.79
N LEU A 305 -9.63 -0.64 -29.69
CA LEU A 305 -9.79 -1.29 -28.39
C LEU A 305 -11.23 -1.72 -28.10
N SER A 306 -11.43 -3.02 -27.88
CA SER A 306 -12.67 -3.61 -27.38
C SER A 306 -12.93 -3.27 -25.89
N ASP A 307 -11.86 -3.08 -25.07
CA ASP A 307 -11.99 -2.75 -23.65
C ASP A 307 -10.81 -1.91 -23.07
N PRO A 308 -10.96 -0.59 -22.85
CA PRO A 308 -9.95 0.25 -22.21
C PRO A 308 -9.70 -0.08 -20.73
N LYS A 309 -10.64 -0.78 -20.07
CA LYS A 309 -10.58 -1.19 -18.66
C LYS A 309 -10.24 -2.67 -18.47
N TYR A 310 -9.72 -3.34 -19.51
CA TYR A 310 -9.35 -4.76 -19.47
C TYR A 310 -8.64 -5.19 -18.18
N ASN A 311 -7.55 -4.50 -17.81
CA ASN A 311 -6.80 -4.80 -16.59
C ASN A 311 -7.68 -4.65 -15.34
N GLU A 312 -8.49 -3.59 -15.26
CA GLU A 312 -9.39 -3.38 -14.12
C GLU A 312 -10.43 -4.51 -14.02
N HIS A 313 -11.03 -4.94 -15.13
CA HIS A 313 -11.95 -6.07 -15.14
C HIS A 313 -11.27 -7.37 -14.73
N LEU A 314 -10.11 -7.71 -15.35
CA LEU A 314 -9.31 -8.88 -15.01
C LEU A 314 -8.96 -8.92 -13.52
N LEU A 315 -8.54 -7.78 -12.97
CA LEU A 315 -8.14 -7.67 -11.58
C LEU A 315 -9.34 -7.75 -10.64
N ASN A 316 -10.43 -7.03 -10.89
CA ASN A 316 -11.68 -7.12 -10.12
C ASN A 316 -12.20 -8.56 -10.07
N ASP A 317 -12.06 -9.28 -11.18
CA ASP A 317 -12.39 -10.69 -11.27
C ASP A 317 -11.54 -11.56 -10.33
N LEU A 318 -10.25 -11.22 -10.16
CA LEU A 318 -9.33 -11.88 -9.23
C LEU A 318 -9.51 -11.42 -7.77
N GLN A 319 -10.20 -10.30 -7.53
CA GLN A 319 -10.33 -9.66 -6.20
C GLN A 319 -11.32 -10.32 -5.24
N GLN A 320 -12.06 -11.35 -5.63
CA GLN A 320 -13.19 -11.86 -4.83
C GLN A 320 -12.86 -12.33 -3.40
N ASP A 321 -11.60 -12.33 -2.94
CA ASP A 321 -11.32 -12.69 -1.56
C ASP A 321 -10.33 -11.82 -0.74
N PHE A 322 -9.20 -11.24 -1.21
CA PHE A 322 -8.23 -10.64 -0.24
C PHE A 322 -7.26 -9.51 -0.66
N ILE A 323 -7.19 -9.04 -1.92
CA ILE A 323 -6.19 -8.04 -2.35
C ILE A 323 -6.87 -6.86 -3.05
N TYR A 324 -6.87 -5.68 -2.43
CA TYR A 324 -7.42 -4.47 -3.04
C TYR A 324 -6.32 -3.79 -3.86
N PHE A 325 -6.34 -3.88 -5.19
CA PHE A 325 -5.33 -3.23 -6.05
C PHE A 325 -5.21 -1.73 -5.77
N GLN A 326 -6.31 -1.09 -5.35
CA GLN A 326 -6.37 0.32 -4.98
C GLN A 326 -5.43 0.67 -3.82
N THR A 327 -4.93 -0.31 -3.07
CA THR A 327 -3.96 -0.10 -1.99
C THR A 327 -2.50 -0.17 -2.45
N GLY A 328 -2.25 -0.46 -3.73
CA GLY A 328 -0.92 -0.46 -4.32
C GLY A 328 -0.36 0.96 -4.39
N ASN A 329 0.51 1.29 -3.45
CA ASN A 329 1.14 2.60 -3.29
C ASN A 329 2.58 2.37 -2.81
N LEU A 330 3.52 3.17 -3.31
CA LEU A 330 4.91 3.16 -2.86
C LEU A 330 5.05 3.31 -1.35
N ASP A 331 4.21 4.10 -0.68
CA ASP A 331 4.16 4.28 0.78
C ASP A 331 4.00 2.95 1.55
N CYS A 332 3.38 1.94 0.91
CA CYS A 332 3.14 0.63 1.49
C CYS A 332 4.35 -0.31 1.40
N LEU A 333 5.40 0.06 0.65
CA LEU A 333 6.56 -0.81 0.45
C LEU A 333 7.33 -1.03 1.76
N PRO A 334 7.93 -2.23 1.98
CA PRO A 334 8.64 -2.56 3.20
C PRO A 334 10.00 -1.88 3.36
N TYR A 335 10.58 -1.37 2.29
CA TYR A 335 11.85 -0.66 2.30
C TYR A 335 11.75 0.64 1.50
N GLU A 336 12.61 1.59 1.82
CA GLU A 336 12.84 2.81 1.05
C GLU A 336 14.32 3.12 0.98
N PHE A 337 14.76 3.72 -0.12
CA PHE A 337 15.97 4.52 -0.08
C PHE A 337 15.65 5.91 0.45
N ASN A 338 16.51 6.43 1.31
CA ASN A 338 16.35 7.76 1.91
C ASN A 338 17.72 8.40 2.15
N TYR A 339 17.75 9.70 2.40
CA TYR A 339 18.97 10.44 2.70
C TYR A 339 19.26 10.47 4.21
N THR A 340 20.51 10.22 4.57
CA THR A 340 21.00 10.53 5.92
C THR A 340 21.13 12.04 6.11
N VAL A 341 21.37 12.48 7.35
CA VAL A 341 21.71 13.89 7.65
C VAL A 341 22.94 14.35 6.86
N ALA A 342 23.85 13.43 6.54
CA ALA A 342 25.03 13.68 5.70
C ALA A 342 24.74 13.67 4.19
N LYS A 343 23.46 13.57 3.79
CA LYS A 343 22.99 13.45 2.39
C LYS A 343 23.50 12.22 1.66
N GLU A 344 23.76 11.13 2.38
CA GLU A 344 24.09 9.84 1.78
C GLU A 344 22.81 9.03 1.58
N VAL A 345 22.66 8.39 0.41
CA VAL A 345 21.55 7.48 0.15
C VAL A 345 21.76 6.18 0.92
N VAL A 346 20.76 5.78 1.71
CA VAL A 346 20.77 4.54 2.49
C VAL A 346 19.46 3.77 2.32
N LEU A 347 19.53 2.44 2.36
CA LEU A 347 18.34 1.58 2.37
C LEU A 347 17.82 1.43 3.82
N MET A 348 16.55 1.78 4.04
CA MET A 348 15.89 1.68 5.33
C MET A 348 14.68 0.75 5.27
N LYS A 349 14.45 -0.01 6.35
CA LYS A 349 13.23 -0.81 6.52
C LYS A 349 12.12 0.07 7.09
N ARG A 350 11.00 0.19 6.38
CA ARG A 350 9.84 0.96 6.84
C ARG A 350 9.10 0.23 7.97
N PRO A 351 8.61 0.96 8.99
CA PRO A 351 7.72 0.39 9.99
C PRO A 351 6.44 -0.16 9.34
N GLN A 352 6.21 -1.46 9.46
CA GLN A 352 5.02 -2.11 8.91
C GLN A 352 3.79 -1.89 9.80
N VAL A 353 3.32 -0.64 9.88
CA VAL A 353 2.27 -0.17 10.80
C VAL A 353 0.98 -0.99 10.67
N ALA A 354 0.51 -1.24 9.45
CA ALA A 354 -0.71 -2.02 9.23
C ALA A 354 -0.57 -3.46 9.75
N LYS A 355 0.55 -4.14 9.43
CA LYS A 355 0.86 -5.50 9.91
C LYS A 355 1.01 -5.52 11.43
N PHE A 356 1.65 -4.51 12.00
CA PHE A 356 1.79 -4.33 13.44
C PHE A 356 0.42 -4.23 14.12
N CYS A 357 -0.45 -3.31 13.67
CA CYS A 357 -1.79 -3.12 14.21
C CYS A 357 -2.65 -4.38 14.05
N LYS A 358 -2.62 -5.04 12.88
CA LYS A 358 -3.32 -6.31 12.66
C LYS A 358 -2.92 -7.36 13.70
N ARG A 359 -1.61 -7.52 13.92
CA ARG A 359 -1.09 -8.45 14.93
C ARG A 359 -1.54 -8.11 16.35
N GLN A 360 -1.52 -6.82 16.74
CA GLN A 360 -1.99 -6.40 18.07
C GLN A 360 -3.47 -6.79 18.28
N HIS A 361 -4.31 -6.55 17.26
CA HIS A 361 -5.71 -6.92 17.31
C HIS A 361 -5.92 -8.44 17.38
N GLU A 362 -5.17 -9.20 16.57
CA GLU A 362 -5.28 -10.66 16.53
C GLU A 362 -4.84 -11.34 17.82
N MET A 363 -3.79 -10.81 18.46
CA MET A 363 -3.23 -11.28 19.73
C MET A 363 -3.96 -10.74 20.96
N GLU A 364 -4.95 -9.86 20.77
CA GLU A 364 -5.68 -9.22 21.88
C GLU A 364 -4.71 -8.55 22.85
N TYR A 365 -3.74 -7.81 22.31
CA TYR A 365 -2.66 -7.20 23.07
C TYR A 365 -2.58 -5.69 22.79
N LEU A 366 -2.40 -4.91 23.85
CA LEU A 366 -2.17 -3.48 23.79
C LEU A 366 -0.78 -3.15 24.35
N PRO A 367 0.17 -2.66 23.52
CA PRO A 367 1.46 -2.21 23.98
C PRO A 367 1.37 -1.19 25.11
N ILE A 368 2.31 -1.23 26.06
CA ILE A 368 2.34 -0.28 27.19
C ILE A 368 2.29 1.17 26.72
N SER A 369 3.01 1.50 25.64
CA SER A 369 3.03 2.84 25.03
C SER A 369 1.67 3.31 24.53
N PHE A 370 0.74 2.41 24.18
CA PHE A 370 -0.62 2.77 23.76
C PHE A 370 -1.49 3.07 24.97
N ARG A 371 -1.18 2.45 26.10
CA ARG A 371 -1.90 2.56 27.36
C ARG A 371 -1.22 3.54 28.32
N HIS A 372 -0.20 4.26 27.87
CA HIS A 372 0.52 5.27 28.62
C HIS A 372 0.20 6.67 28.08
N GLY A 373 0.08 7.66 28.96
CA GLY A 373 -0.12 9.04 28.55
C GLY A 373 0.63 10.06 29.42
N ILE A 374 0.81 11.26 28.87
CA ILE A 374 1.42 12.40 29.55
C ILE A 374 0.34 13.46 29.76
N ILE A 375 -0.01 13.73 31.01
CA ILE A 375 -0.98 14.74 31.41
C ILE A 375 -0.29 16.10 31.46
N ILE A 376 -0.77 17.02 30.63
CA ILE A 376 -0.37 18.43 30.60
C ILE A 376 -1.53 19.26 31.16
N PRO A 377 -1.34 19.97 32.28
CA PRO A 377 -2.34 20.88 32.81
C PRO A 377 -2.35 22.19 32.02
N LEU A 378 -3.45 22.45 31.31
CA LEU A 378 -3.68 23.69 30.57
C LEU A 378 -4.49 24.66 31.41
N TYR A 379 -3.95 25.84 31.70
CA TYR A 379 -4.65 26.86 32.47
C TYR A 379 -5.89 27.36 31.71
N LYS A 380 -7.06 27.41 32.38
CA LYS A 380 -8.35 27.79 31.78
C LYS A 380 -8.44 29.27 31.41
N GLY A 381 -7.51 30.11 31.87
CA GLY A 381 -7.60 31.57 31.69
C GLY A 381 -8.61 32.22 32.63
N ASN A 382 -9.04 33.44 32.30
CA ASN A 382 -10.11 34.21 32.95
C ASN A 382 -9.83 34.61 34.41
N ASN A 383 -8.60 35.03 34.75
CA ASN A 383 -8.20 35.46 36.10
C ASN A 383 -8.52 34.44 37.22
N LYS A 384 -8.65 33.16 36.88
CA LYS A 384 -8.83 32.10 37.86
C LYS A 384 -7.56 31.91 38.68
N ASP A 385 -7.71 31.57 39.94
CA ASP A 385 -6.58 31.33 40.83
C ASP A 385 -5.66 30.22 40.27
N LYS A 386 -4.39 30.56 40.00
CA LYS A 386 -3.37 29.64 39.48
C LYS A 386 -2.94 28.58 40.50
N THR A 387 -3.22 28.78 41.78
CA THR A 387 -2.93 27.80 42.83
C THR A 387 -4.02 26.72 42.93
N ASN A 388 -5.21 26.98 42.37
CA ASN A 388 -6.33 26.04 42.38
C ASN A 388 -6.22 25.04 41.22
N PRO A 389 -6.11 23.72 41.47
CA PRO A 389 -6.06 22.69 40.42
C PRO A 389 -7.28 22.69 39.49
N ASN A 390 -8.45 23.15 39.97
CA ASN A 390 -9.66 23.25 39.15
C ASN A 390 -9.59 24.36 38.09
N SER A 391 -8.62 25.27 38.19
CA SER A 391 -8.31 26.28 37.19
C SER A 391 -7.58 25.72 35.96
N TYR A 392 -7.24 24.43 35.97
CA TYR A 392 -6.57 23.77 34.86
C TYR A 392 -7.47 22.71 34.20
N ARG A 393 -7.27 22.49 32.90
CA ARG A 393 -7.78 21.34 32.14
C ARG A 393 -6.63 20.37 31.99
N ALA A 394 -6.77 19.16 32.52
CA ALA A 394 -5.82 18.09 32.24
C ALA A 394 -6.03 17.62 30.79
N VAL A 395 -4.98 17.65 29.98
CA VAL A 395 -4.98 17.06 28.63
C VAL A 395 -3.92 15.98 28.56
N THR A 396 -4.29 14.79 28.10
CA THR A 396 -3.42 13.62 28.04
C THR A 396 -2.91 13.44 26.62
N LEU A 397 -1.61 13.57 26.44
CA LEU A 397 -0.93 13.17 25.22
C LEU A 397 -0.69 11.66 25.25
N THR A 398 -1.14 10.96 24.22
CA THR A 398 -0.95 9.51 24.04
C THR A 398 -0.16 9.24 22.77
N SER A 399 0.35 8.01 22.63
CA SER A 399 1.07 7.55 21.43
C SER A 399 0.27 7.81 20.15
N SER A 400 0.90 8.44 19.14
CA SER A 400 0.30 8.63 17.80
C SER A 400 -0.11 7.30 17.17
N LEU A 401 0.71 6.26 17.32
CA LEU A 401 0.41 4.92 16.86
C LEU A 401 -0.75 4.29 17.66
N GLY A 402 -0.82 4.57 18.96
CA GLY A 402 -1.97 4.20 19.80
C GLY A 402 -3.28 4.84 19.34
N LYS A 403 -3.27 6.15 19.03
CA LYS A 403 -4.44 6.86 18.48
C LYS A 403 -4.89 6.29 17.12
N LEU A 404 -3.93 5.92 16.26
CA LEU A 404 -4.23 5.25 15.00
C LEU A 404 -4.88 3.89 15.25
N PHE A 405 -4.34 3.09 16.17
CA PHE A 405 -4.90 1.80 16.55
C PHE A 405 -6.32 1.94 17.11
N ASP A 406 -6.54 2.91 17.99
CA ASP A 406 -7.86 3.25 18.53
C ASP A 406 -8.86 3.55 17.40
N LYS A 407 -8.48 4.38 16.42
CA LYS A 407 -9.33 4.67 15.25
C LYS A 407 -9.67 3.41 14.45
N ILE A 408 -8.72 2.48 14.29
CA ILE A 408 -8.97 1.19 13.62
C ILE A 408 -9.98 0.36 14.42
N ILE A 409 -9.84 0.27 15.74
CA ILE A 409 -10.76 -0.47 16.61
C ILE A 409 -12.17 0.17 16.59
N LEU A 410 -12.26 1.50 16.65
CA LEU A 410 -13.53 2.22 16.57
C LEU A 410 -14.28 1.93 15.26
N ASN A 411 -13.57 1.95 14.12
CA ASN A 411 -14.17 1.63 12.83
C ASN A 411 -14.66 0.17 12.77
N ARG A 412 -13.93 -0.77 13.39
CA ARG A 412 -14.34 -2.17 13.48
C ARG A 412 -15.59 -2.34 14.36
N ILE A 413 -15.65 -1.66 15.50
CA ILE A 413 -16.84 -1.67 16.37
C ILE A 413 -18.03 -1.09 15.63
N HIS A 414 -17.87 0.03 14.93
CA HIS A 414 -18.96 0.63 14.16
C HIS A 414 -19.52 -0.33 13.12
N LYS A 415 -18.63 -0.98 12.34
CA LYS A 415 -19.04 -1.98 11.36
C LYS A 415 -19.78 -3.14 12.03
N LEU A 416 -19.24 -3.67 13.13
CA LEU A 416 -19.89 -4.73 13.89
C LEU A 416 -21.31 -4.34 14.32
N LEU A 417 -21.48 -3.17 14.95
CA LEU A 417 -22.78 -2.71 15.46
C LEU A 417 -23.82 -2.54 14.35
N VAL A 418 -23.41 -2.06 13.18
CA VAL A 418 -24.25 -2.00 11.98
C VAL A 418 -24.63 -3.41 11.52
N ASP A 419 -23.66 -4.32 11.42
CA ASP A 419 -23.87 -5.69 10.92
C ASP A 419 -24.83 -6.50 11.82
N ILE A 420 -24.78 -6.30 13.14
CA ILE A 420 -25.66 -7.00 14.10
C ILE A 420 -26.99 -6.28 14.36
N ASN A 421 -27.26 -5.17 13.67
CA ASN A 421 -28.44 -4.32 13.88
C ASN A 421 -28.68 -3.97 15.36
N SER A 422 -27.59 -3.81 16.12
CA SER A 422 -27.66 -3.47 17.54
C SER A 422 -27.89 -1.96 17.70
N VAL A 423 -28.45 -1.58 18.84
CA VAL A 423 -29.02 -0.26 19.15
C VAL A 423 -28.19 0.88 18.56
N MET A 424 -28.77 1.57 17.57
CA MET A 424 -28.31 2.86 17.09
C MET A 424 -28.58 3.93 18.17
N PRO A 425 -27.82 5.04 18.17
CA PRO A 425 -28.13 6.19 19.03
C PRO A 425 -29.62 6.50 18.97
N HIS A 426 -30.20 6.93 20.09
CA HIS A 426 -31.55 7.47 20.09
C HIS A 426 -31.68 8.52 18.97
N PRO A 427 -32.80 8.62 18.22
CA PRO A 427 -32.93 9.55 17.09
C PRO A 427 -32.69 11.02 17.46
N LEU A 428 -32.82 11.38 18.74
CA LEU A 428 -32.54 12.72 19.28
C LEU A 428 -31.10 12.89 19.79
N GLN A 429 -30.20 11.92 19.54
CA GLN A 429 -28.81 12.02 19.90
C GLN A 429 -28.01 12.71 18.79
N PHE A 430 -27.79 14.01 18.97
CA PHE A 430 -27.09 14.83 17.98
C PHE A 430 -25.57 14.88 18.19
N GLY A 431 -25.10 14.59 19.41
CA GLY A 431 -23.69 14.63 19.77
C GLY A 431 -22.94 13.38 19.31
N PHE A 432 -21.77 13.57 18.68
CA PHE A 432 -20.84 12.48 18.31
C PHE A 432 -21.39 11.43 17.31
N VAL A 433 -22.56 11.66 16.73
CA VAL A 433 -23.16 10.86 15.66
C VAL A 433 -22.73 11.41 14.30
N LYS A 434 -22.43 10.52 13.34
CA LYS A 434 -22.05 10.94 11.99
C LYS A 434 -23.23 11.69 11.35
N GLU A 435 -22.94 12.75 10.60
CA GLU A 435 -23.95 13.58 9.89
C GLU A 435 -24.95 14.33 10.79
N HIS A 436 -24.78 14.28 12.12
CA HIS A 436 -25.54 15.09 13.08
C HIS A 436 -24.67 16.23 13.65
N GLY A 437 -25.31 17.22 14.28
CA GLY A 437 -24.61 18.32 14.92
C GLY A 437 -25.54 19.29 15.62
N ALA A 438 -24.99 20.45 16.02
CA ALA A 438 -25.75 21.45 16.77
C ALA A 438 -26.93 22.03 15.98
N ILE A 439 -26.83 22.10 14.64
CA ILE A 439 -27.87 22.69 13.79
C ILE A 439 -29.17 21.88 13.86
N PRO A 440 -29.19 20.55 13.55
CA PRO A 440 -30.37 19.72 13.76
C PRO A 440 -30.90 19.75 15.19
N ALA A 441 -30.02 19.75 16.20
CA ALA A 441 -30.43 19.78 17.61
C ALA A 441 -31.21 21.06 17.96
N ILE A 442 -30.71 22.23 17.52
CA ILE A 442 -31.36 23.52 17.74
C ILE A 442 -32.68 23.57 16.98
N TYR A 443 -32.72 23.07 15.74
CA TYR A 443 -33.94 23.01 14.94
C TYR A 443 -35.02 22.18 15.67
N THR A 444 -34.71 20.95 16.08
CA THR A 444 -35.64 20.10 16.81
C THR A 444 -36.12 20.74 18.12
N LEU A 445 -35.24 21.41 18.87
CA LEU A 445 -35.62 22.14 20.06
C LEU A 445 -36.58 23.30 19.75
N LYS A 446 -36.33 24.07 18.69
CA LYS A 446 -37.20 25.18 18.28
C LYS A 446 -38.60 24.69 17.88
N GLU A 447 -38.68 23.63 17.08
CA GLU A 447 -39.97 23.04 16.68
C GLU A 447 -40.75 22.54 17.89
N ALA A 448 -40.08 21.87 18.84
CA ALA A 448 -40.70 21.47 20.10
C ALA A 448 -41.22 22.69 20.89
N ILE A 449 -40.42 23.75 21.00
CA ILE A 449 -40.82 24.99 21.66
C ILE A 449 -42.06 25.60 20.99
N HIS A 450 -42.07 25.74 19.67
CA HIS A 450 -43.22 26.29 18.94
C HIS A 450 -44.49 25.47 19.16
N TYR A 451 -44.39 24.14 19.03
CA TYR A 451 -45.51 23.23 19.25
C TYR A 451 -46.16 23.38 20.64
N TYR A 452 -45.35 23.51 21.69
CA TYR A 452 -45.83 23.62 23.07
C TYR A 452 -46.29 25.04 23.45
N LEU A 453 -45.69 26.08 22.84
CA LEU A 453 -46.13 27.46 23.00
C LEU A 453 -47.56 27.67 22.46
N GLU A 454 -47.90 27.09 21.31
CA GLU A 454 -49.27 27.12 20.76
C GLU A 454 -50.32 26.52 21.72
N ARG A 455 -49.88 25.69 22.66
CA ARG A 455 -50.72 24.98 23.63
C ARG A 455 -50.65 25.60 25.04
N ASN A 456 -50.05 26.80 25.16
CA ASN A 456 -49.89 27.56 26.42
C ASN A 456 -49.24 26.76 27.57
N SER A 457 -48.37 25.80 27.26
CA SER A 457 -47.70 25.00 28.30
C SER A 457 -46.31 24.59 27.84
N ILE A 458 -45.28 25.27 28.35
CA ILE A 458 -43.88 24.92 28.08
C ILE A 458 -43.01 25.03 29.33
N VAL A 459 -42.21 23.99 29.57
CA VAL A 459 -41.11 23.96 30.53
C VAL A 459 -39.92 23.30 29.85
N ALA A 460 -38.76 23.96 29.87
CA ALA A 460 -37.51 23.40 29.36
C ALA A 460 -36.54 23.15 30.52
N ILE A 461 -35.95 21.96 30.54
CA ILE A 461 -34.94 21.56 31.54
C ILE A 461 -33.63 21.33 30.82
N LEU A 462 -32.62 22.15 31.14
CA LEU A 462 -31.26 21.99 30.62
C LEU A 462 -30.41 21.26 31.67
N LEU A 463 -29.92 20.08 31.30
CA LEU A 463 -29.07 19.26 32.16
C LEU A 463 -27.64 19.30 31.62
N ASP A 464 -26.69 19.65 32.50
CA ASP A 464 -25.26 19.54 32.21
C ASP A 464 -24.58 18.63 33.24
N ASN A 465 -23.84 17.64 32.75
CA ASN A 465 -23.17 16.67 33.59
C ASN A 465 -21.79 17.19 33.98
N GLU A 466 -21.60 17.49 35.27
CA GLU A 466 -20.30 17.93 35.78
C GLU A 466 -19.24 16.82 35.56
N LYS A 467 -18.23 17.13 34.75
CA LYS A 467 -17.10 16.24 34.43
C LYS A 467 -17.54 14.87 33.90
N ALA A 468 -18.48 14.88 32.95
CA ALA A 468 -19.08 13.67 32.37
C ALA A 468 -18.07 12.57 32.00
N PHE A 469 -16.93 12.92 31.37
CA PHE A 469 -15.88 11.94 31.00
C PHE A 469 -15.11 11.36 32.18
N ASP A 470 -14.97 12.13 33.28
CA ASP A 470 -14.21 11.71 34.46
C ASP A 470 -15.06 10.80 35.37
N ARG A 471 -16.38 10.93 35.32
CA ARG A 471 -17.33 10.23 36.19
C ARG A 471 -17.94 8.97 35.59
N VAL A 472 -17.47 8.52 34.43
CA VAL A 472 -17.99 7.31 33.79
C VAL A 472 -17.71 6.07 34.65
N TRP A 473 -18.77 5.34 35.01
CA TRP A 473 -18.64 4.06 35.69
C TRP A 473 -18.12 2.99 34.71
N GLN A 474 -16.81 2.75 34.75
CA GLN A 474 -16.11 1.90 33.77
C GLN A 474 -16.61 0.46 33.73
N ASP A 475 -16.94 -0.14 34.88
CA ASP A 475 -17.42 -1.54 34.92
C ASP A 475 -18.82 -1.66 34.31
N GLY A 476 -19.74 -0.76 34.66
CA GLY A 476 -21.06 -0.70 34.05
C GLY A 476 -21.02 -0.42 32.54
N LEU A 477 -20.06 0.41 32.11
CA LEU A 477 -19.78 0.64 30.69
C LEU A 477 -19.34 -0.65 29.98
N LEU A 478 -18.32 -1.33 30.49
CA LEU A 478 -17.81 -2.56 29.88
C LEU A 478 -18.88 -3.66 29.85
N TYR A 479 -19.73 -3.73 30.88
CA TYR A 479 -20.91 -4.60 30.92
C TYR A 479 -21.91 -4.24 29.81
N LYS A 480 -22.28 -2.97 29.66
CA LYS A 480 -23.21 -2.53 28.59
C LYS A 480 -22.66 -2.81 27.20
N LEU A 481 -21.37 -2.57 26.95
CA LEU A 481 -20.73 -2.85 25.66
C LEU A 481 -20.82 -4.34 25.31
N ASN A 482 -20.71 -5.22 26.31
CA ASN A 482 -20.88 -6.65 26.14
C ASN A 482 -22.34 -7.01 25.76
N GLN A 483 -23.32 -6.38 26.41
CA GLN A 483 -24.75 -6.59 26.17
C GLN A 483 -25.18 -6.16 24.76
N ILE A 484 -24.62 -5.08 24.22
CA ILE A 484 -24.93 -4.62 22.86
C ILE A 484 -24.18 -5.41 21.76
N GLY A 485 -23.47 -6.48 22.12
CA GLY A 485 -22.82 -7.40 21.16
C GLY A 485 -21.35 -7.12 20.88
N ILE A 486 -20.72 -6.14 21.56
CA ILE A 486 -19.26 -5.97 21.45
C ILE A 486 -18.59 -6.96 22.39
N GLN A 487 -18.19 -8.11 21.85
CA GLN A 487 -17.63 -9.23 22.60
C GLN A 487 -16.26 -9.68 22.02
N GLY A 488 -15.64 -10.67 22.66
CA GLY A 488 -14.38 -11.27 22.20
C GLY A 488 -13.22 -10.26 22.10
N LYS A 489 -12.49 -10.31 20.98
CA LYS A 489 -11.26 -9.53 20.75
C LYS A 489 -11.44 -8.03 20.99
N LEU A 490 -12.51 -7.45 20.44
CA LEU A 490 -12.77 -6.02 20.56
C LEU A 490 -13.07 -5.64 22.02
N TRP A 491 -13.82 -6.47 22.73
CA TRP A 491 -14.10 -6.27 24.16
C TRP A 491 -12.84 -6.36 25.02
N ASN A 492 -11.99 -7.38 24.81
CA ASN A 492 -10.74 -7.55 25.55
C ASN A 492 -9.78 -6.37 25.36
N LEU A 493 -9.68 -5.83 24.14
CA LEU A 493 -8.91 -4.63 23.86
C LEU A 493 -9.46 -3.39 24.59
N MET A 494 -10.77 -3.21 24.63
CA MET A 494 -11.41 -2.13 25.40
C MET A 494 -11.17 -2.29 26.90
N TYR A 495 -11.36 -3.51 27.44
CA TYR A 495 -11.12 -3.82 28.84
C TYR A 495 -9.70 -3.43 29.26
N MET A 496 -8.68 -3.87 28.50
CA MET A 496 -7.30 -3.50 28.76
C MET A 496 -7.08 -1.98 28.67
N SER A 497 -7.59 -1.31 27.64
CA SER A 497 -7.41 0.14 27.46
C SER A 497 -7.87 0.95 28.68
N TYR A 498 -8.97 0.53 29.32
CA TYR A 498 -9.50 1.17 30.53
C TYR A 498 -8.80 0.72 31.82
N LYS A 499 -8.63 -0.59 32.03
CA LYS A 499 -8.19 -1.12 33.33
C LYS A 499 -6.69 -1.07 33.57
N THR A 500 -5.91 -0.88 32.51
CA THR A 500 -4.43 -0.92 32.59
C THR A 500 -3.78 0.39 32.13
N ALA A 501 -4.60 1.44 32.02
CA ALA A 501 -4.16 2.79 31.70
C ALA A 501 -3.24 3.36 32.78
N THR A 502 -2.11 3.94 32.36
CA THR A 502 -1.24 4.74 33.23
C THR A 502 -0.96 6.09 32.63
N ALA A 503 -0.64 7.09 33.47
CA ALA A 503 -0.17 8.38 33.01
C ALA A 503 0.82 9.03 33.98
N HIS A 504 1.68 9.89 33.44
CA HIS A 504 2.53 10.81 34.21
C HIS A 504 2.04 12.23 34.02
N VAL A 505 2.18 13.08 35.03
CA VAL A 505 1.90 14.52 34.92
C VAL A 505 3.19 15.22 34.54
N GLN A 506 3.14 16.04 33.49
CA GLN A 506 4.23 16.93 33.11
C GLN A 506 3.86 18.37 33.45
N HIS A 507 4.72 19.04 34.20
CA HIS A 507 4.58 20.45 34.54
C HIS A 507 5.92 21.16 34.36
N SER A 508 5.92 22.29 33.64
CA SER A 508 7.14 23.06 33.34
C SER A 508 8.27 22.22 32.72
N GLY A 509 7.93 21.32 31.80
CA GLY A 509 8.89 20.42 31.14
C GLY A 509 9.28 19.19 31.95
N LEU A 510 9.03 19.16 33.26
CA LEU A 510 9.41 18.05 34.15
C LEU A 510 8.29 17.03 34.29
N LEU A 511 8.64 15.75 34.13
CA LEU A 511 7.77 14.61 34.40
C LEU A 511 7.85 14.22 35.88
N ASN A 512 6.70 13.91 36.48
CA ASN A 512 6.67 13.36 37.83
C ASN A 512 7.23 11.92 37.89
N LYS A 513 7.82 11.53 39.03
CA LYS A 513 8.46 10.21 39.20
C LYS A 513 7.47 9.06 39.36
N SER A 514 6.26 9.33 39.84
CA SER A 514 5.24 8.32 40.11
C SER A 514 4.17 8.33 39.01
N SER A 515 3.94 7.16 38.42
CA SER A 515 2.81 6.97 37.52
C SER A 515 1.51 7.06 38.31
N VAL A 516 0.56 7.81 37.79
CA VAL A 516 -0.82 7.77 38.27
C VAL A 516 -1.49 6.56 37.62
N SER A 517 -1.82 5.54 38.41
CA SER A 517 -2.66 4.41 38.00
C SER A 517 -4.11 4.76 38.29
N ASP A 518 -4.91 5.01 37.27
CA ASP A 518 -6.19 5.69 37.47
C ASP A 518 -7.38 4.72 37.49
N ARG A 519 -7.80 4.34 38.71
CA ARG A 519 -9.20 3.91 38.96
C ARG A 519 -10.17 5.09 38.99
N THR A 520 -9.71 6.34 38.98
CA THR A 520 -10.60 7.50 39.22
C THR A 520 -10.51 8.64 38.21
N ARG A 521 -9.55 8.70 37.30
CA ARG A 521 -9.43 9.85 36.38
C ARG A 521 -8.96 9.43 34.99
N SER A 522 -9.93 9.03 34.15
CA SER A 522 -9.85 9.00 32.68
C SER A 522 -9.71 10.41 32.08
N ARG A 523 -8.77 11.20 32.60
CA ARG A 523 -8.74 12.67 32.57
C ARG A 523 -8.75 13.32 31.19
N SER A 524 -8.57 12.54 30.13
CA SER A 524 -8.72 12.96 28.74
C SER A 524 -8.25 11.82 27.83
N ARG A 525 -8.88 10.65 27.93
CA ARG A 525 -8.78 9.63 26.89
C ARG A 525 -10.06 9.61 26.05
N PRO A 526 -10.19 10.47 25.02
CA PRO A 526 -10.86 10.00 23.82
C PRO A 526 -10.00 8.80 23.34
N TYR A 527 -10.51 7.69 22.81
CA TYR A 527 -10.62 7.65 21.35
C TYR A 527 -11.32 6.39 20.82
N VAL A 528 -11.91 5.52 21.67
CA VAL A 528 -12.76 4.43 21.17
C VAL A 528 -14.09 4.42 21.89
N VAL A 529 -14.07 4.24 23.20
CA VAL A 529 -15.31 3.98 23.91
C VAL A 529 -16.05 5.25 24.28
N CYS A 530 -15.41 6.41 24.52
CA CYS A 530 -16.16 7.67 24.65
C CYS A 530 -17.00 7.98 23.40
N LEU A 531 -16.48 7.69 22.21
CA LEU A 531 -17.20 7.87 20.96
C LEU A 531 -18.31 6.81 20.77
N VAL A 532 -18.11 5.58 21.26
CA VAL A 532 -19.15 4.53 21.31
C VAL A 532 -20.21 4.85 22.38
N ILE A 533 -19.83 5.38 23.54
CA ILE A 533 -20.70 5.79 24.66
C ILE A 533 -21.68 6.84 24.17
N PHE A 534 -21.20 7.95 23.61
CA PHE A 534 -22.09 9.05 23.22
C PHE A 534 -22.82 8.79 21.89
N ARG A 535 -22.42 7.77 21.13
CA ARG A 535 -23.23 7.26 20.02
C ARG A 535 -24.31 6.29 20.45
N ILE A 536 -24.32 5.76 21.67
CA ILE A 536 -25.30 4.72 22.05
C ILE A 536 -26.11 5.14 23.27
N TYR A 537 -25.55 6.00 24.12
CA TYR A 537 -26.13 6.39 25.40
C TYR A 537 -25.96 7.90 25.63
N GLN A 538 -26.96 8.64 25.16
CA GLN A 538 -27.46 9.83 25.83
C GLN A 538 -28.98 9.84 25.72
#